data_AF-A0A7S2BW70-F1
#
_entry.id   AF-A0A7S2BW70-F1
#
_cell.length_a   1.000
_cell.length_b   1.000
_cell.length_c   1.000
_cell.angle_alpha   90.00
_cell.angle_beta   90.00
_cell.angle_gamma   90.00
#
_symmetry.space_group_name_H-M   'P 1'
#
loop_
_entity.id
_entity.type
_entity.pdbx_description
1 polymer ?
#
loop_
_entity_poly.entity_id
_entity_poly.type
_entity_poly.pdbx_seq_one_letter_code
_entity_poly.pdbx_strand_id
1 'polypeptide(L)'
;AQGSISVDPLSYRLSEEVAYSRTYPGLKTVYLIDEVTAHVVDPGDASMGVIGLPDGHDFAFSRSEAPAKGDAGIVIQHWAWQSLESFRKEHRFSTKRAVL
;
A
#
# COMPACT_ATOMS: atom_id res chain seq x y z
N ALA A 1 22.20 -19.99 1.34
CA ALA A 1 22.01 -18.56 1.05
C ALA A 1 21.07 -18.01 2.12
N GLN A 2 21.55 -17.10 2.95
CA GLN A 2 20.71 -16.41 3.92
C GLN A 2 19.99 -15.30 3.15
N GLY A 3 18.66 -15.24 3.22
CA GLY A 3 17.87 -14.28 2.43
C GLY A 3 18.12 -12.85 2.90
N SER A 4 18.12 -11.90 1.97
CA SER A 4 18.41 -10.48 2.22
C SER A 4 17.23 -9.72 2.88
N ILE A 5 16.09 -10.40 3.04
CA ILE A 5 14.93 -10.01 3.87
C ILE A 5 14.61 -11.14 4.85
N SER A 6 14.30 -10.80 6.09
CA SER A 6 13.71 -11.70 7.08
C SER A 6 12.30 -11.23 7.45
N VAL A 7 11.31 -12.11 7.32
CA VAL A 7 9.95 -11.86 7.77
C VAL A 7 9.83 -12.28 9.24
N ASP A 8 9.24 -11.43 10.09
CA ASP A 8 8.90 -11.80 11.45
C ASP A 8 7.70 -12.76 11.44
N PRO A 9 7.87 -14.04 11.81
CA PRO A 9 6.80 -15.03 11.75
C PRO A 9 5.67 -14.76 12.75
N LEU A 10 5.90 -13.92 13.77
CA LEU A 10 4.89 -13.57 14.78
C LEU A 10 4.11 -12.31 14.44
N SER A 11 4.54 -11.58 13.41
CA SER A 11 3.93 -10.31 13.02
C SER A 11 2.66 -10.47 12.16
N TYR A 12 2.39 -11.68 11.67
CA TYR A 12 1.26 -11.92 10.79
C TYR A 12 -0.07 -11.62 11.50
N ARG A 13 -0.86 -10.75 10.87
CA ARG A 13 -2.20 -10.42 11.32
C ARG A 13 -3.15 -10.34 10.14
N LEU A 14 -4.29 -11.01 10.27
CA LEU A 14 -5.42 -10.87 9.36
C LEU A 14 -6.43 -9.89 9.95
N SER A 15 -6.90 -8.95 9.16
CA SER A 15 -8.01 -8.07 9.52
C SER A 15 -9.01 -7.93 8.38
N GLU A 16 -10.25 -7.63 8.76
CA GLU A 16 -11.35 -7.41 7.81
C GLU A 16 -11.81 -5.96 7.92
N GLU A 17 -11.95 -5.29 6.78
CA GLU A 17 -12.51 -3.96 6.67
C GLU A 17 -13.69 -3.98 5.71
N VAL A 18 -14.84 -3.46 6.16
CA VAL A 18 -16.02 -3.30 5.30
C VAL A 18 -16.20 -1.83 4.97
N ALA A 19 -15.92 -1.48 3.72
CA ALA A 19 -15.97 -0.10 3.23
C ALA A 19 -16.69 -0.01 1.88
N TYR A 20 -17.11 1.20 1.51
CA TYR A 20 -17.56 1.43 0.14
C TYR A 20 -16.37 1.41 -0.81
N SER A 21 -16.52 0.72 -1.94
CA SER A 21 -15.50 0.66 -2.98
C SER A 21 -15.17 2.06 -3.49
N ARG A 22 -13.87 2.39 -3.48
CA ARG A 22 -13.37 3.67 -3.99
C ARG A 22 -13.50 3.79 -5.51
N THR A 23 -13.55 2.66 -6.22
CA THR A 23 -13.65 2.60 -7.69
C THR A 23 -15.07 2.32 -8.18
N TYR A 24 -15.94 1.79 -7.32
CA TYR A 24 -17.34 1.50 -7.63
C TYR A 24 -18.27 2.16 -6.59
N PRO A 25 -18.67 3.42 -6.80
CA PRO A 25 -19.50 4.16 -5.86
C PRO A 25 -20.79 3.41 -5.49
N GLY A 26 -21.08 3.33 -4.19
CA GLY A 26 -22.28 2.67 -3.66
C GLY A 26 -22.17 1.15 -3.48
N LEU A 27 -21.10 0.52 -3.99
CA LEU A 27 -20.85 -0.90 -3.75
C LEU A 27 -20.14 -1.08 -2.40
N LYS A 28 -20.77 -1.81 -1.47
CA LYS A 28 -20.15 -2.20 -0.20
C LYS A 28 -19.25 -3.40 -0.42
N THR A 29 -17.98 -3.28 -0.08
CA THR A 29 -16.95 -4.30 -0.31
C THR A 29 -16.33 -4.72 1.01
N VAL A 30 -16.05 -6.02 1.14
CA VAL A 30 -15.27 -6.59 2.25
C VAL A 30 -13.84 -6.74 1.77
N TYR A 31 -12.91 -6.11 2.48
CA TYR A 31 -11.47 -6.18 2.26
C TYR A 31 -10.87 -7.09 3.33
N LEU A 32 -10.17 -8.14 2.90
CA LEU A 32 -9.29 -8.91 3.76
C LEU A 32 -7.88 -8.32 3.65
N ILE A 33 -7.28 -8.01 4.78
CA ILE A 33 -5.99 -7.34 4.88
C ILE A 33 -5.04 -8.24 5.66
N ASP A 34 -4.06 -8.79 4.94
CA ASP A 34 -2.94 -9.55 5.49
C ASP A 34 -1.77 -8.59 5.81
N GLU A 35 -1.50 -8.38 7.10
CA GLU A 35 -0.39 -7.58 7.58
C GLU A 35 0.79 -8.50 7.94
N VAL A 36 1.99 -8.18 7.47
CA VAL A 36 3.26 -8.85 7.84
C VAL A 36 4.36 -7.81 8.06
N THR A 37 5.28 -8.10 8.97
CA THR A 37 6.49 -7.30 9.20
C THR A 37 7.70 -8.02 8.62
N ALA A 38 8.47 -7.29 7.82
CA ALA A 38 9.72 -7.77 7.24
C ALA A 38 10.85 -6.79 7.54
N HIS A 39 12.05 -7.33 7.73
CA HIS A 39 13.28 -6.58 7.98
C HIS A 39 14.27 -6.84 6.85
N VAL A 40 14.91 -5.79 6.36
CA VAL A 40 16.05 -5.92 5.44
C VAL A 40 17.27 -6.32 6.28
N VAL A 41 17.85 -7.47 5.96
CA VAL A 41 19.00 -8.05 6.69
C VAL A 41 20.31 -7.74 6.00
N ASP A 42 20.29 -7.66 4.66
CA ASP A 42 21.45 -7.27 3.85
C ASP A 42 21.06 -6.18 2.84
N PRO A 43 21.20 -4.90 3.19
CA PRO A 43 20.88 -3.79 2.29
C PRO A 43 21.90 -3.61 1.17
N GLY A 44 23.07 -4.27 1.24
CA GLY A 44 24.12 -4.18 0.21
C GLY A 44 23.93 -5.16 -0.94
N ASP A 45 22.97 -6.08 -0.84
CA ASP A 45 22.70 -7.07 -1.87
C ASP A 45 22.12 -6.41 -3.13
N ALA A 46 22.77 -6.60 -4.28
CA ALA A 46 22.32 -6.09 -5.57
C ALA A 46 20.90 -6.57 -5.96
N SER A 47 20.44 -7.71 -5.43
CA SER A 47 19.07 -8.21 -5.64
C SER A 47 18.00 -7.35 -4.95
N MET A 48 18.37 -6.58 -3.93
CA MET A 48 17.50 -5.61 -3.26
C MET A 48 17.21 -4.37 -4.11
N GLY A 49 17.99 -4.10 -5.16
CA GLY A 49 17.70 -3.01 -6.11
C GLY A 49 16.43 -3.25 -6.96
N VAL A 50 15.92 -4.49 -7.00
CA VAL A 50 14.73 -4.89 -7.78
C VAL A 50 13.49 -4.98 -6.89
N ILE A 51 13.66 -5.40 -5.63
CA ILE A 51 12.63 -5.28 -4.61
C ILE A 51 12.62 -3.82 -4.21
N GLY A 52 11.89 -3.00 -4.98
CA GLY A 52 11.63 -1.61 -4.66
C GLY A 52 10.90 -1.51 -3.32
N LEU A 53 11.62 -1.66 -2.22
CA LEU A 53 11.51 -0.73 -1.12
C LEU A 53 12.27 0.50 -1.64
N PRO A 54 11.55 1.53 -2.12
CA PRO A 54 12.18 2.76 -2.55
C PRO A 54 13.01 3.27 -1.37
N ASP A 55 13.98 4.15 -1.63
CA ASP A 55 14.75 4.83 -0.59
C ASP A 55 13.88 5.81 0.25
N GLY A 56 12.61 5.46 0.53
CA GLY A 56 11.55 6.37 0.91
C GLY A 56 11.13 7.31 -0.22
N HIS A 57 11.49 7.00 -1.47
CA HIS A 57 11.15 7.84 -2.62
C HIS A 57 9.79 7.51 -3.20
N ASP A 58 9.02 8.56 -3.47
CA ASP A 58 7.74 8.48 -4.16
C ASP A 58 7.93 7.83 -5.54
N PHE A 59 6.99 6.99 -5.95
CA PHE A 59 7.03 6.30 -7.23
C PHE A 59 5.68 6.35 -7.93
N ALA A 60 5.67 6.11 -9.23
CA ALA A 60 4.45 6.06 -10.02
C ALA A 60 4.44 4.83 -10.92
N PHE A 61 3.27 4.21 -11.06
CA PHE A 61 3.04 3.17 -12.04
C PHE A 61 2.10 3.70 -13.13
N SER A 62 2.46 3.45 -14.39
CA SER A 62 1.55 3.61 -15.51
C SER A 62 0.94 2.27 -15.88
N ARG A 63 -0.37 2.19 -15.98
CA ARG A 63 -1.08 1.03 -16.52
C ARG A 63 -1.91 1.47 -17.72
N SER A 64 -1.85 0.70 -18.80
CA SER A 64 -2.81 0.79 -19.90
C SER A 64 -4.11 0.12 -19.48
N GLU A 65 -5.19 0.88 -19.39
CA GLU A 65 -6.52 0.29 -19.21
C GLU A 65 -7.15 0.01 -20.56
N ALA A 66 -7.64 -1.22 -20.74
CA ALA A 66 -8.41 -1.57 -21.92
C ALA A 66 -9.74 -0.80 -21.87
N PRO A 67 -10.07 0.00 -22.91
CA PRO A 67 -11.24 0.85 -22.87
C PRO A 67 -12.51 0.01 -22.98
N ALA A 68 -13.55 0.34 -22.20
CA ALA A 68 -14.88 -0.24 -22.35
C ALA A 68 -15.54 0.18 -23.69
N LYS A 69 -15.17 1.35 -24.23
CA LYS A 69 -15.43 1.87 -25.59
C LYS A 69 -14.51 3.07 -25.83
N GLY A 70 -13.62 3.03 -26.83
CA GLY A 70 -12.75 4.17 -27.20
C GLY A 70 -11.27 3.85 -27.26
N ASP A 71 -10.43 4.90 -27.25
CA ASP A 71 -8.97 4.80 -27.33
C ASP A 71 -8.36 4.42 -25.96
N ALA A 72 -7.25 3.68 -25.96
CA ALA A 72 -6.67 3.14 -24.72
C ALA A 72 -6.13 4.27 -23.82
N GLY A 73 -6.69 4.39 -22.62
CA GLY A 73 -6.24 5.37 -21.62
C GLY A 73 -5.03 4.86 -20.85
N ILE A 74 -4.02 5.73 -20.66
CA ILE A 74 -2.94 5.48 -19.72
C ILE A 74 -3.35 6.08 -18.38
N VAL A 75 -3.50 5.21 -17.37
CA VAL A 75 -3.70 5.63 -15.97
C VAL A 75 -2.34 5.67 -15.29
N ILE A 76 -1.99 6.82 -14.72
CA ILE A 76 -0.78 6.99 -13.90
C ILE A 76 -1.21 7.07 -12.44
N GLN A 77 -0.73 6.14 -11.62
CA GLN A 77 -0.99 6.11 -10.19
C GLN A 77 0.29 6.45 -9.43
N HIS A 78 0.23 7.52 -8.64
CA HIS A 78 1.32 7.99 -7.81
C HIS A 78 1.21 7.42 -6.39
N TRP A 79 2.35 7.04 -5.83
CA TRP A 79 2.51 6.53 -4.49
C TRP A 79 3.59 7.34 -3.79
N ALA A 80 3.28 7.84 -2.60
CA ALA A 80 4.21 8.61 -1.80
C ALA A 80 4.45 7.94 -0.45
N TRP A 81 5.68 7.97 0.03
CA TRP A 81 5.99 7.48 1.37
C TRP A 81 5.61 8.53 2.39
N GLN A 82 4.87 8.10 3.41
CA GLN A 82 4.53 8.95 4.53
C GLN A 82 5.23 8.43 5.78
N SER A 83 5.87 9.31 6.54
CA SER A 83 6.41 8.94 7.84
C SER A 83 5.28 8.44 8.76
N LEU A 84 5.58 7.48 9.62
CA LEU A 84 4.59 6.95 10.57
C LEU A 84 4.02 8.05 11.47
N GLU A 85 4.81 9.08 11.77
CA GLU A 85 4.35 10.26 12.53
C GLU A 85 3.36 11.11 11.74
N SER A 86 3.64 11.38 10.47
CA SER A 86 2.74 12.11 9.57
C SER A 86 1.42 11.37 9.37
N PHE A 87 1.48 10.05 9.14
CA PHE A 87 0.31 9.19 9.02
C PHE A 87 -0.55 9.22 10.28
N ARG A 88 0.07 9.01 11.46
CA ARG A 88 -0.62 9.08 12.75
C ARG A 88 -1.23 10.45 13.02
N LYS A 89 -0.57 11.54 12.61
CA LYS A 89 -1.09 12.90 12.77
C LYS A 89 -2.34 13.12 11.94
N GLU A 90 -2.35 12.74 10.66
CA GLU A 90 -3.52 12.86 9.79
C GLU A 90 -4.69 12.01 10.27
N HIS A 91 -4.43 10.76 10.68
CA HIS A 91 -5.49 9.86 11.15
C HIS A 91 -5.99 10.20 12.56
N ARG A 92 -5.22 10.93 13.37
CA ARG A 92 -5.70 11.51 14.65
C ARG A 92 -6.72 12.63 14.46
N PHE A 93 -6.73 13.29 13.30
CA PHE A 93 -7.75 14.29 12.94
C PHE A 93 -8.98 13.69 12.26
N SER A 94 -8.87 12.49 11.66
CA SER A 94 -10.02 11.81 11.05
C SER A 94 -10.99 11.20 12.08
N THR A 95 -10.56 10.95 13.32
CA THR A 95 -11.45 10.42 14.39
C THR A 95 -12.18 11.51 15.19
N LYS A 96 -12.32 12.72 14.64
CA LYS A 96 -13.21 13.74 15.21
C LYS A 96 -14.19 14.27 14.17
N ARG A 97 -15.17 13.45 13.78
CA ARG A 97 -16.49 13.92 13.34
C ARG A 97 -17.48 12.77 13.18
N ALA A 98 -18.12 12.42 14.28
CA ALA A 98 -19.54 12.08 14.38
C ALA A 98 -19.81 11.64 15.82
N VAL A 99 -20.10 12.60 16.69
CA VAL A 99 -20.96 12.34 17.85
C VAL A 99 -22.16 13.22 17.60
N LEU A 100 -23.30 12.56 17.33
CA LEU A 100 -24.63 13.17 17.37
C LEU A 100 -24.89 13.65 18.80
#